data_AF-A0A401RD45-F1
#
_entry.id   AF-A0A401RD45-F1
#
_cell.length_a   1.000
_cell.length_b   1.000
_cell.length_c   1.000
_cell.angle_alpha   90.00
_cell.angle_beta   90.00
_cell.angle_gamma   90.00
#
_symmetry.space_group_name_H-M   'P 1'
#
loop_
_entity.id
_entity.type
_entity.pdbx_description
1 polymer ?
#
loop_
_entity_poly.entity_id
_entity_poly.type
_entity_poly.pdbx_seq_one_letter_code
_entity_poly.pdbx_strand_id
1 'polypeptide(L)'
;MVGFVALACVVGAFEAWSGRTTGLAMARDFAGYLGLALLMRRVGGPGAANIAVALFPFACASFGMRPSGQPRSWAWPFHDPGSVPAALMAIVLFLAGLALSRHAPLIKRWGEEE
;
A
#
# COMPACT_ATOMS: atom_id res chain seq x y z
N MET A 1 -8.42 13.75 6.53
CA MET A 1 -7.99 12.41 6.98
C MET A 1 -9.17 11.52 7.38
N VAL A 2 -10.08 11.96 8.25
CA VAL A 2 -11.28 11.18 8.65
C VAL A 2 -12.18 10.82 7.45
N GLY A 3 -12.34 11.74 6.49
CA GLY A 3 -13.14 11.48 5.28
C GLY A 3 -12.60 10.35 4.38
N PHE A 4 -11.29 10.13 4.35
CA PHE A 4 -10.67 9.07 3.54
C PHE A 4 -10.87 7.68 4.16
N VAL A 5 -10.83 7.62 5.50
CA VAL A 5 -11.10 6.39 6.26
C VAL A 5 -12.58 6.03 6.18
N ALA A 6 -13.47 7.02 6.31
CA ALA A 6 -14.90 6.82 6.13
C ALA A 6 -15.24 6.33 4.72
N LEU A 7 -14.61 6.90 3.68
CA LEU A 7 -14.80 6.45 2.30
C LEU A 7 -14.33 5.01 2.09
N ALA A 8 -13.18 4.62 2.67
CA ALA A 8 -12.69 3.24 2.60
C ALA A 8 -13.62 2.25 3.30
N CYS A 9 -14.17 2.61 4.47
CA CYS A 9 -15.15 1.79 5.17
C CYS A 9 -16.47 1.66 4.40
N VAL A 10 -16.94 2.74 3.77
CA VAL A 10 -18.17 2.74 2.97
C VAL A 10 -18.00 1.92 1.69
N VAL A 11 -16.86 2.03 1.00
CA VAL A 11 -16.56 1.21 -0.19
C VAL A 11 -16.44 -0.27 0.19
N GLY A 12 -15.73 -0.58 1.28
CA GLY A 12 -15.61 -1.96 1.78
C GLY A 12 -16.95 -2.57 2.19
N ALA A 13 -17.84 -1.79 2.82
CA ALA A 13 -19.19 -2.22 3.19
C ALA A 13 -20.11 -2.41 1.96
N PHE A 14 -20.03 -1.50 0.99
CA PHE A 14 -20.81 -1.57 -0.25
C PHE A 14 -20.42 -2.77 -1.11
N GLU A 15 -19.15 -3.14 -1.13
CA GLU A 15 -18.67 -4.28 -1.90
C GLU A 15 -18.94 -5.62 -1.25
N ALA A 16 -18.78 -5.71 0.09
CA ALA A 16 -19.23 -6.86 0.86
C ALA A 16 -20.73 -7.16 0.65
N TRP A 17 -21.54 -6.11 0.46
CA TRP A 17 -22.96 -6.23 0.12
C TRP A 17 -23.22 -6.63 -1.34
N SER A 18 -22.33 -6.30 -2.27
CA SER A 18 -22.50 -6.57 -3.71
C SER A 18 -22.00 -7.94 -4.20
N GLY A 19 -21.39 -8.74 -3.31
CA GLY A 19 -20.82 -10.05 -3.67
C GLY A 19 -19.60 -10.00 -4.60
N ARG A 20 -19.12 -8.79 -4.93
CA ARG A 20 -17.94 -8.57 -5.76
C ARG A 20 -16.72 -8.41 -4.87
N THR A 21 -15.79 -9.35 -4.99
CA THR A 21 -14.52 -9.34 -4.26
C THR A 21 -13.45 -8.47 -4.93
N THR A 22 -13.73 -7.97 -6.14
CA THR A 22 -12.75 -7.26 -6.97
C THR A 22 -12.29 -5.94 -6.35
N GLY A 23 -13.18 -5.11 -5.81
CA GLY A 23 -12.69 -3.86 -5.20
C GLY A 23 -12.18 -4.03 -3.78
N LEU A 24 -12.50 -5.12 -3.07
CA LEU A 24 -11.82 -5.46 -1.81
C LEU A 24 -10.33 -5.69 -2.08
N ALA A 25 -10.01 -6.40 -3.16
CA ALA A 25 -8.64 -6.53 -3.63
C ALA A 25 -8.04 -5.17 -4.05
N MET A 26 -8.78 -4.35 -4.82
CA MET A 26 -8.27 -3.03 -5.22
C MET A 26 -8.02 -2.08 -4.04
N ALA A 27 -8.92 -2.05 -3.05
CA ALA A 27 -8.82 -1.21 -1.87
C ALA A 27 -7.62 -1.64 -1.01
N ARG A 28 -7.43 -2.95 -0.81
CA ARG A 28 -6.25 -3.52 -0.17
C ARG A 28 -4.98 -3.11 -0.90
N ASP A 29 -4.92 -3.33 -2.21
CA ASP A 29 -3.71 -3.10 -2.99
C ASP A 29 -3.38 -1.61 -3.02
N PHE A 30 -4.38 -0.75 -3.21
CA PHE A 30 -4.23 0.71 -3.13
C PHE A 30 -3.69 1.15 -1.77
N ALA A 31 -4.25 0.65 -0.66
CA ALA A 31 -3.77 0.96 0.69
C ALA A 31 -2.30 0.52 0.88
N GLY A 32 -1.95 -0.68 0.42
CA GLY A 32 -0.59 -1.21 0.49
C GLY A 32 0.41 -0.40 -0.31
N TYR A 33 0.09 -0.05 -1.57
CA TYR A 33 0.93 0.79 -2.42
C TYR A 33 1.07 2.21 -1.89
N LEU A 34 0.00 2.79 -1.34
CA LEU A 34 0.04 4.11 -0.73
C LEU A 34 0.93 4.12 0.53
N GLY A 35 0.82 3.10 1.38
CA GLY A 35 1.70 2.91 2.53
C GLY A 35 3.17 2.76 2.12
N LEU A 36 3.44 1.93 1.12
CA LEU A 36 4.77 1.72 0.56
C LEU A 36 5.35 3.02 -0.04
N ALA A 37 4.54 3.78 -0.78
CA ALA A 37 4.94 5.06 -1.35
C ALA A 37 5.33 6.05 -0.26
N LEU A 38 4.55 6.15 0.82
CA LEU A 38 4.84 7.04 1.95
C LEU A 38 6.14 6.62 2.68
N LEU A 39 6.33 5.32 2.90
CA LEU A 39 7.56 4.77 3.48
C LEU A 39 8.79 5.08 2.61
N MET A 40 8.71 4.77 1.32
CA MET A 40 9.83 4.97 0.39
C MET A 40 10.11 6.45 0.12
N ARG A 41 9.08 7.29 0.14
CA ARG A 41 9.23 8.74 0.08
C ARG A 41 10.03 9.27 1.27
N ARG A 42 9.86 8.68 2.45
CA ARG A 42 10.62 9.04 3.65
C ARG A 42 12.08 8.61 3.60
N VAL A 43 12.37 7.47 2.97
CA VAL A 43 13.73 6.90 2.91
C VAL A 43 14.56 7.54 1.78
N GLY A 44 13.99 7.66 0.58
CA GLY A 44 14.72 8.07 -0.62
C GLY A 44 14.06 9.18 -1.43
N GLY A 45 13.06 9.88 -0.87
CA GLY A 45 12.37 10.98 -1.53
C GLY A 45 11.36 10.53 -2.60
N PRO A 46 10.78 11.48 -3.35
CA PRO A 46 9.71 11.20 -4.32
C PRO A 46 10.09 10.21 -5.42
N GLY A 47 11.34 10.24 -5.90
CA GLY A 47 11.84 9.31 -6.92
C GLY A 47 11.82 7.86 -6.46
N ALA A 48 12.31 7.60 -5.23
CA ALA A 48 12.29 6.25 -4.65
C ALA A 48 10.87 5.71 -4.46
N ALA A 49 9.91 6.57 -4.07
CA ALA A 49 8.51 6.18 -3.95
C ALA A 49 7.91 5.73 -5.29
N ASN A 50 8.16 6.49 -6.36
CA ASN A 50 7.66 6.16 -7.69
C ASN A 50 8.27 4.84 -8.21
N ILE A 51 9.59 4.68 -8.07
CA ILE A 51 10.28 3.45 -8.47
C ILE A 51 9.75 2.26 -7.68
N ALA A 52 9.59 2.40 -6.36
CA ALA A 52 9.11 1.31 -5.52
C ALA A 52 7.68 0.87 -5.90
N VAL A 53 6.73 1.79 -6.04
CA VAL A 53 5.35 1.44 -6.43
C VAL A 53 5.30 0.85 -7.84
N ALA A 54 6.12 1.34 -8.76
CA ALA A 54 6.17 0.82 -10.13
C ALA A 54 6.79 -0.57 -10.22
N LEU A 55 7.89 -0.84 -9.49
CA LEU A 55 8.63 -2.10 -9.58
C LEU A 55 8.10 -3.20 -8.65
N PHE A 56 7.42 -2.84 -7.56
CA PHE A 56 6.94 -3.80 -6.58
C PHE A 56 5.99 -4.88 -7.15
N PRO A 57 5.03 -4.59 -8.05
CA PRO A 57 4.21 -5.64 -8.67
C PRO A 57 5.06 -6.63 -9.47
N PHE A 58 6.08 -6.16 -10.19
CA PHE A 58 7.01 -7.01 -10.93
C PHE A 58 7.85 -7.87 -9.99
N ALA A 59 8.33 -7.31 -8.88
CA ALA A 59 9.04 -8.06 -7.86
C ALA A 59 8.16 -9.16 -7.24
N CYS A 60 6.89 -8.86 -7.00
CA CYS A 60 5.92 -9.86 -6.53
C CYS A 60 5.64 -10.95 -7.57
N ALA A 61 5.53 -10.61 -8.85
CA ALA A 61 5.35 -11.61 -9.91
C ALA A 61 6.58 -12.53 -10.04
N SER A 62 7.79 -11.97 -9.98
CA SER A 62 9.03 -12.71 -10.20
C SER A 62 9.49 -13.51 -8.98
N PHE A 63 9.34 -12.97 -7.76
CA PHE A 63 9.90 -13.55 -6.54
C PHE A 63 8.86 -13.84 -5.46
N GLY A 64 7.65 -13.31 -5.62
CA GLY A 64 6.58 -13.42 -4.65
C GLY A 64 5.89 -14.79 -4.66
N MET A 65 6.05 -15.59 -5.70
CA MET A 65 5.42 -16.91 -5.79
C MET A 65 6.33 -18.01 -5.25
N ARG A 66 5.79 -18.88 -4.40
CA ARG A 66 6.47 -20.11 -3.99
C ARG A 66 6.37 -21.16 -5.11
N PRO A 67 7.28 -22.15 -5.16
CA PRO A 67 7.18 -23.27 -6.10
C PRO A 67 5.85 -24.04 -6.01
N SER A 68 5.19 -23.98 -4.85
CA SER A 68 3.85 -24.55 -4.61
C SER A 68 2.69 -23.73 -5.20
N GLY A 69 2.98 -22.66 -5.95
CA GLY A 69 1.95 -21.76 -6.53
C GLY A 69 1.29 -20.79 -5.54
N GLN A 70 1.74 -20.77 -4.28
CA GLN A 70 1.19 -19.90 -3.23
C GLN A 70 2.00 -18.60 -3.12
N PRO A 71 1.34 -17.43 -3.02
CA PRO A 71 2.03 -16.17 -2.81
C PRO A 71 2.70 -16.14 -1.43
N ARG A 72 3.91 -15.59 -1.36
CA ARG A 72 4.61 -15.29 -0.11
C ARG A 72 3.85 -14.22 0.66
N SER A 73 4.08 -14.15 1.97
CA SER A 73 3.38 -13.21 2.88
C SER A 73 3.57 -11.74 2.53
N TRP A 74 4.71 -11.38 1.93
CA TRP A 74 4.99 -10.01 1.48
C TRP A 74 4.45 -9.72 0.08
N ALA A 75 4.05 -10.72 -0.71
CA ALA A 75 3.51 -10.53 -2.05
C ALA A 75 1.99 -10.30 -2.01
N TRP A 76 1.55 -9.41 -1.12
CA TRP A 76 0.13 -9.17 -0.81
C TRP A 76 -0.77 -8.92 -2.03
N PRO A 77 -0.34 -8.29 -3.16
CA PRO A 77 -1.22 -8.07 -4.30
C PRO A 77 -1.71 -9.36 -4.96
N PHE A 78 -0.93 -10.45 -4.86
CA PHE A 78 -1.24 -11.73 -5.49
C PHE A 78 -2.05 -12.67 -4.59
N HIS A 79 -2.36 -12.26 -3.36
CA HIS A 79 -3.26 -13.02 -2.49
C HIS A 79 -4.71 -12.86 -2.91
N ASP A 80 -5.50 -13.90 -2.67
CA ASP A 80 -6.95 -13.86 -2.87
C ASP A 80 -7.58 -12.61 -2.25
N PRO A 81 -8.64 -12.05 -2.85
CA PRO A 81 -9.25 -10.82 -2.36
C PRO A 81 -9.71 -10.88 -0.88
N GLY A 82 -10.15 -12.06 -0.42
CA GLY A 82 -10.56 -12.31 0.97
C GLY A 82 -9.42 -12.63 1.93
N SER A 83 -8.16 -12.56 1.48
CA SER A 83 -7.00 -12.91 2.30
C SER A 83 -6.79 -11.90 3.43
N VAL A 84 -7.20 -12.31 4.63
CA VAL A 84 -6.96 -11.59 5.89
C VAL A 84 -5.49 -11.19 6.08
N PRO A 85 -4.48 -12.08 5.87
CA PRO A 85 -3.09 -11.68 6.07
C PRO A 85 -2.62 -10.61 5.09
N ALA A 86 -3.12 -10.62 3.85
CA ALA A 86 -2.80 -9.60 2.85
C ALA A 86 -3.45 -8.24 3.20
N ALA A 87 -4.68 -8.26 3.69
CA ALA A 87 -5.38 -7.07 4.18
C ALA A 87 -4.66 -6.44 5.37
N LEU A 88 -4.24 -7.24 6.35
CA LEU A 88 -3.48 -6.76 7.50
C LEU A 88 -2.14 -6.14 7.09
N MET A 89 -1.41 -6.77 6.16
CA MET A 89 -0.14 -6.23 5.67
C MET A 89 -0.33 -4.86 5.01
N ALA A 90 -1.33 -4.71 4.16
CA ALA A 90 -1.65 -3.44 3.50
C ALA A 90 -2.03 -2.35 4.52
N ILE A 91 -2.83 -2.69 5.54
CA ILE A 91 -3.21 -1.77 6.61
C ILE A 91 -1.99 -1.35 7.44
N VAL A 92 -1.12 -2.30 7.82
CA VAL A 92 0.10 -2.01 8.58
C VAL A 92 1.04 -1.10 7.79
N LEU A 93 1.27 -1.38 6.50
CA LEU A 93 2.08 -0.53 5.62
C LEU A 93 1.48 0.87 5.51
N PHE A 94 0.17 0.97 5.34
CA PHE A 94 -0.54 2.25 5.26
C PHE A 94 -0.39 3.06 6.55
N LEU A 95 -0.68 2.46 7.70
CA LEU A 95 -0.57 3.12 9.00
C LEU A 95 0.88 3.51 9.33
N ALA A 96 1.86 2.65 9.02
CA ALA A 96 3.27 2.95 9.21
C ALA A 96 3.72 4.14 8.34
N GLY A 97 3.38 4.13 7.05
CA GLY A 97 3.65 5.23 6.14
C GLY A 97 2.97 6.54 6.60
N LEU A 98 1.74 6.45 7.09
CA LEU A 98 0.99 7.60 7.61
C LEU A 98 1.63 8.17 8.88
N ALA A 99 1.98 7.31 9.84
CA ALA A 99 2.64 7.71 11.07
C ALA A 99 3.96 8.42 10.78
N LEU A 100 4.82 7.82 9.95
CA LEU A 100 6.11 8.41 9.59
C LEU A 100 5.98 9.72 8.82
N SER A 101 4.95 9.87 7.99
CA SER A 101 4.68 11.14 7.28
C SER A 101 4.25 12.27 8.21
N ARG A 102 3.63 11.97 9.36
CA ARG A 102 3.22 12.98 10.35
C ARG A 102 4.38 13.49 11.22
N HIS A 103 5.45 12.71 11.36
CA HIS A 103 6.54 13.02 12.30
C HIS A 103 7.72 13.80 11.69
N ALA A 104 7.71 14.16 10.40
CA ALA A 104 8.80 14.91 9.78
C ALA A 104 8.31 15.93 8.73
N PRO A 105 8.86 17.17 8.71
CA PRO A 105 8.56 18.14 7.66
C PRO A 105 9.02 17.60 6.30
N LEU A 106 8.08 17.56 5.36
CA LEU A 106 8.14 16.74 4.13
C LEU A 106 9.02 17.32 3.00
N ILE A 107 9.72 18.44 3.21
CA ILE A 107 10.69 19.04 2.28
C ILE A 107 11.66 19.90 3.12
N LYS A 108 12.96 19.59 3.09
CA LYS A 108 14.00 20.59 3.35
C LYS A 108 14.04 21.46 2.09
N ARG A 109 13.70 22.74 2.21
CA ARG A 109 13.69 23.72 1.11
C ARG A 109 15.14 23.89 0.64
N TRP A 110 15.54 23.18 -0.41
CA TRP A 110 16.86 23.33 -1.03
C TRP A 110 16.89 24.60 -1.89
N GLY A 111 16.94 25.77 -1.25
CA GLY A 111 16.92 27.03 -2.00
C GLY A 111 17.16 28.29 -1.17
N GLU A 112 17.76 28.19 0.02
CA GLU A 112 18.20 29.36 0.79
C GLU A 112 19.60 29.08 1.35
N GLU A 113 20.58 28.93 0.46
CA GLU A 113 21.96 29.33 0.78
C GLU A 113 22.39 30.21 -0.39
N GLU A 114 22.48 31.50 -0.07
CA GLU A 114 22.90 32.63 -0.89
C GLU A 114 24.36 32.52 -1.33
#